data_AF-A0A1Z7YYR3-F1
#
_entry.id   AF-A0A1Z7YYR3-F1
#
_cell.length_a   1.000
_cell.length_b   1.000
_cell.length_c   1.000
_cell.angle_alpha   90.00
_cell.angle_beta   90.00
_cell.angle_gamma   90.00
#
_symmetry.space_group_name_H-M   'P 1'
#
loop_
_entity.id
_entity.type
_entity.pdbx_description
1 polymer ?
#
loop_
_entity_poly.entity_id
_entity_poly.type
_entity_poly.pdbx_seq_one_letter_code
_entity_poly.pdbx_strand_id
1 'polypeptide(L)'
;KGWFTVEKVNEHEQNFRKLSFGRLDLVLVNRHVGGYILKKTNIANIQTLPVPLTKQPAYLTFSKKRHHTRLIPLFDAELQKAINNGTFKKIVGKYIAE
;
A
#
# COMPACT_ATOMS: atom_id res chain seq x y z
N LYS A 1 26.51 17.23 1.11
CA LYS A 1 25.89 16.21 0.22
C LYS A 1 24.93 15.38 1.06
N GLY A 2 23.69 15.20 0.61
CA GLY A 2 22.72 14.37 1.33
C GLY A 2 23.13 12.90 1.31
N TRP A 3 22.64 12.12 2.28
CA TRP A 3 22.90 10.69 2.42
C TRP A 3 22.27 9.84 1.29
N PHE A 4 21.30 10.41 0.55
CA PHE A 4 20.56 9.71 -0.50
C PHE A 4 20.33 10.64 -1.71
N THR A 5 20.27 10.02 -2.90
CA THR A 5 19.76 10.64 -4.13
C THR A 5 18.35 10.13 -4.38
N VAL A 6 17.38 11.02 -4.57
CA VAL A 6 15.97 10.66 -4.78
C VAL A 6 15.59 10.88 -6.23
N GLU A 7 14.97 9.86 -6.83
CA GLU A 7 14.39 9.94 -8.16
C GLU A 7 12.87 9.76 -8.12
N LYS A 8 12.17 10.42 -9.06
CA LYS A 8 10.72 10.37 -9.18
C LYS A 8 10.34 9.79 -10.54
N VAL A 9 9.21 9.09 -10.57
CA VAL A 9 8.60 8.48 -11.76
C VAL A 9 7.09 8.73 -11.72
N ASN A 10 6.43 8.57 -12.86
CA ASN A 10 4.98 8.77 -12.96
C ASN A 10 4.19 7.51 -12.58
N GLU A 11 4.81 6.34 -12.68
CA GLU A 11 4.17 5.04 -12.41
C GLU A 11 5.05 4.21 -11.48
N HIS A 12 4.44 3.50 -10.52
CA HIS A 12 5.19 2.71 -9.56
C HIS A 12 6.01 1.61 -10.26
N GLU A 13 5.48 0.95 -11.28
CA GLU A 13 6.13 -0.11 -12.05
C GLU A 13 7.50 0.31 -12.61
N GLN A 14 7.69 1.60 -12.93
CA GLN A 14 8.95 2.11 -13.45
C GLN A 14 10.07 2.02 -12.40
N ASN A 15 9.77 2.33 -11.13
CA ASN A 15 10.74 2.21 -10.04
C ASN A 15 11.15 0.75 -9.79
N PHE A 16 10.20 -0.20 -9.89
CA PHE A 16 10.51 -1.63 -9.76
C PHE A 16 11.39 -2.13 -10.90
N ARG A 17 11.15 -1.72 -12.14
CA ARG A 17 12.02 -2.06 -13.28
C ARG A 17 13.42 -1.47 -13.11
N LYS A 18 13.53 -0.22 -12.68
CA LYS A 18 14.83 0.41 -12.39
C LYS A 18 15.60 -0.36 -11.32
N LEU A 19 14.95 -0.73 -10.22
CA LEU A 19 15.54 -1.56 -9.16
C LEU A 19 15.98 -2.93 -9.69
N SER A 20 15.12 -3.60 -10.47
CA SER A 20 15.44 -4.91 -11.10
C SER A 20 16.65 -4.83 -12.04
N PHE A 21 16.84 -3.71 -12.75
CA PHE A 21 17.99 -3.46 -13.62
C PHE A 21 19.21 -2.86 -12.90
N GLY A 22 19.21 -2.76 -11.57
CA GLY A 22 20.34 -2.23 -10.79
C GLY A 22 20.55 -0.71 -10.94
N ARG A 23 19.53 0.03 -11.39
CA ARG A 23 19.57 1.51 -11.51
C ARG A 23 19.16 2.22 -10.23
N LEU A 24 18.63 1.50 -9.25
CA LEU A 24 18.29 1.98 -7.92
C LEU A 24 18.76 0.95 -6.90
N ASP A 25 19.15 1.40 -5.72
CA ASP A 25 19.48 0.52 -4.60
C ASP A 25 18.22 0.14 -3.80
N LEU A 26 17.20 1.02 -3.78
CA LEU A 26 15.99 0.85 -2.98
C LEU A 26 14.80 1.60 -3.57
N VAL A 27 13.59 1.07 -3.33
CA VAL A 27 12.30 1.72 -3.63
C VAL A 27 11.48 1.81 -2.36
N LEU A 28 11.08 3.03 -1.97
CA LEU A 28 10.12 3.25 -0.89
C LEU A 28 8.70 3.25 -1.44
N VAL A 29 7.86 2.35 -0.93
CA VAL A 29 6.48 2.18 -1.37
C VAL A 29 5.65 1.60 -0.22
N ASN A 30 4.34 1.79 -0.27
CA ASN A 30 3.43 1.06 0.60
C ASN A 30 3.59 -0.46 0.38
N ARG A 31 3.69 -1.24 1.45
CA ARG A 31 3.94 -2.69 1.40
C ARG A 31 2.95 -3.44 0.51
N HIS A 32 1.66 -3.13 0.62
CA HIS A 32 0.60 -3.80 -0.14
C HIS A 32 0.64 -3.42 -1.62
N VAL A 33 0.94 -2.16 -1.93
CA VAL A 33 1.13 -1.69 -3.32
C VAL A 33 2.35 -2.38 -3.93
N GLY A 34 3.47 -2.46 -3.20
CA GLY A 34 4.67 -3.14 -3.68
C GLY A 34 4.47 -4.64 -3.92
N GLY A 35 3.82 -5.34 -2.99
CA GLY A 35 3.46 -6.76 -3.14
C GLY A 35 2.57 -7.01 -4.35
N TYR A 36 1.54 -6.17 -4.56
CA TYR A 36 0.71 -6.22 -5.76
C TYR A 36 1.52 -6.04 -7.05
N ILE A 37 2.44 -5.06 -7.09
CA ILE A 37 3.27 -4.81 -8.27
C ILE A 37 4.17 -6.01 -8.56
N LEU A 38 4.88 -6.52 -7.56
CA LEU A 38 5.76 -7.69 -7.74
C LEU A 38 5.00 -8.89 -8.31
N LYS A 39 3.79 -9.15 -7.78
CA LYS A 39 2.90 -10.22 -8.28
C LYS A 39 2.43 -9.96 -9.72
N LYS A 40 2.13 -8.71 -10.08
CA LYS A 40 1.68 -8.32 -11.43
C LYS A 40 2.81 -8.36 -12.45
N THR A 41 4.04 -8.01 -12.08
CA THR A 41 5.16 -7.85 -13.01
C THR A 41 6.05 -9.07 -13.16
N ASN A 42 5.87 -10.12 -12.33
CA ASN A 42 6.72 -11.32 -12.30
C ASN A 42 8.23 -11.00 -12.14
N ILE A 43 8.56 -9.97 -11.35
CA ILE A 43 9.96 -9.62 -11.08
C ILE A 43 10.43 -10.49 -9.90
N ALA A 44 11.38 -11.38 -10.16
CA ALA A 44 11.88 -12.34 -9.15
C ALA A 44 13.15 -11.90 -8.42
N ASN A 45 13.90 -10.92 -8.95
CA ASN A 45 15.18 -10.48 -8.41
C ASN A 45 15.08 -9.31 -7.42
N ILE A 46 13.88 -9.04 -6.89
CA ILE A 46 13.63 -8.00 -5.89
C ILE A 46 12.99 -8.66 -4.68
N GLN A 47 13.45 -8.27 -3.50
CA GLN A 47 12.89 -8.71 -2.24
C GLN A 47 12.38 -7.53 -1.40
N THR A 48 11.31 -7.77 -0.66
CA THR A 48 10.79 -6.82 0.32
C THR A 48 11.62 -6.91 1.60
N LEU A 49 12.02 -5.77 2.16
CA LEU A 49 12.69 -5.75 3.46
C LEU A 49 11.70 -6.10 4.61
N PRO A 50 12.13 -6.87 5.62
CA PRO A 50 11.23 -7.37 6.67
C PRO A 50 10.71 -6.24 7.57
N VAL A 51 11.51 -5.21 7.82
CA VAL A 51 11.15 -4.09 8.70
C VAL A 51 10.67 -2.90 7.85
N PRO A 52 9.42 -2.44 8.01
CA PRO A 52 8.97 -1.23 7.33
C PRO A 52 9.60 0.02 7.96
N LEU A 53 9.89 1.04 7.13
CA LEU A 53 10.40 2.32 7.61
C LEU A 53 9.40 3.03 8.54
N THR A 54 8.12 2.98 8.20
CA THR A 54 7.01 3.49 9.01
C THR A 54 5.83 2.53 8.94
N LYS A 55 5.08 2.45 10.04
CA LYS A 55 3.82 1.71 10.11
C LYS A 55 2.76 2.64 10.68
N GLN A 56 1.77 2.99 9.87
CA GLN A 56 0.67 3.85 10.26
C GLN A 56 -0.66 3.20 9.89
N PRO A 57 -1.69 3.32 10.74
CA PRO A 57 -3.03 2.87 10.40
C PRO A 57 -3.58 3.65 9.21
N ALA A 58 -4.28 2.95 8.31
CA ALA A 58 -5.00 3.57 7.21
C ALA A 58 -6.44 3.88 7.65
N TYR A 59 -6.94 5.05 7.25
CA TYR A 59 -8.30 5.49 7.55
C TYR A 59 -9.01 5.88 6.26
N LEU A 60 -10.32 5.66 6.23
CA LEU A 60 -11.17 6.24 5.21
C LEU A 60 -11.44 7.69 5.55
N THR A 61 -11.29 8.56 4.55
CA THR A 61 -11.46 10.00 4.72
C THR A 61 -12.78 10.45 4.14
N PHE A 62 -13.45 11.34 4.85
CA PHE A 62 -14.73 11.94 4.44
C PHE A 62 -14.56 13.44 4.23
N SER A 63 -15.30 14.02 3.29
CA SER A 63 -15.27 15.46 3.03
C SER A 63 -15.74 16.25 4.24
N LYS A 64 -14.87 17.11 4.78
CA LYS A 64 -15.21 18.02 5.89
C LYS A 64 -16.38 18.94 5.53
N LYS A 65 -16.41 19.48 4.30
CA LYS A 65 -17.44 20.42 3.82
C LYS A 65 -18.85 19.81 3.76
N ARG A 66 -18.95 18.49 3.60
CA ARG A 66 -20.24 17.80 3.45
C ARG A 66 -20.84 17.34 4.77
N HIS A 67 -20.12 17.51 5.89
CA HIS A 67 -20.59 17.22 7.24
C HIS A 67 -21.36 15.89 7.34
N HIS A 68 -20.73 14.79 6.90
CA HIS A 68 -21.29 13.43 6.86
C HIS A 68 -21.50 12.79 8.26
N THR A 69 -21.93 13.57 9.25
CA THR A 69 -22.04 13.19 10.66
C THR A 69 -22.92 11.96 10.91
N ARG A 70 -23.91 11.71 10.05
CA ARG A 70 -24.76 10.49 10.11
C ARG A 70 -24.16 9.29 9.38
N LEU A 71 -23.45 9.49 8.27
CA LEU A 71 -22.91 8.41 7.46
C LEU A 71 -21.69 7.77 8.09
N ILE A 72 -20.80 8.58 8.68
CA ILE A 72 -19.57 8.11 9.32
C ILE A 72 -19.82 6.99 10.34
N PRO A 73 -20.70 7.15 11.36
CA PRO A 73 -20.92 6.09 12.34
C PRO A 73 -21.59 4.85 11.74
N LEU A 74 -22.44 5.00 10.72
CA LEU A 74 -23.04 3.85 10.02
C LEU A 74 -21.99 3.07 9.23
N PHE A 75 -21.09 3.78 8.55
CA PHE A 75 -19.99 3.17 7.82
C PHE A 75 -19.04 2.42 8.76
N ASP A 76 -18.65 3.05 9.87
CA ASP A 76 -17.77 2.44 10.87
C ASP A 76 -18.38 1.16 11.44
N ALA A 77 -19.69 1.16 11.73
CA ALA A 77 -20.39 -0.02 12.23
C ALA A 77 -20.34 -1.19 11.23
N GLU A 78 -20.59 -0.93 9.94
CA GLU A 78 -20.52 -1.98 8.91
C GLU A 78 -19.09 -2.46 8.65
N LEU A 79 -18.10 -1.55 8.68
CA LEU A 79 -16.70 -1.92 8.57
C LEU A 79 -16.27 -2.81 9.74
N GLN A 80 -16.66 -2.48 10.98
CA GLN A 80 -16.36 -3.31 12.14
C GLN A 80 -17.01 -4.69 12.06
N LYS A 81 -18.27 -4.77 11.59
CA LYS A 81 -18.91 -6.07 11.31
C LYS A 81 -18.11 -6.89 10.31
N ALA A 82 -17.66 -6.28 9.21
CA ALA A 82 -16.88 -6.95 8.18
C ALA A 82 -15.49 -7.42 8.67
N ILE A 83 -14.87 -6.68 9.60
CA ILE A 83 -13.63 -7.07 10.26
C ILE A 83 -13.90 -8.28 11.17
N ASN A 84 -14.90 -8.18 12.04
CA ASN A 84 -15.21 -9.21 13.04
C ASN A 84 -15.68 -10.53 12.42
N ASN A 85 -16.43 -10.49 11.32
CA ASN A 85 -16.91 -11.69 10.63
C ASN A 85 -15.91 -12.25 9.59
N GLY A 86 -14.72 -11.66 9.47
CA GLY A 86 -13.66 -12.12 8.57
C GLY A 86 -13.85 -11.80 7.09
N THR A 87 -14.92 -11.09 6.70
CA THR A 87 -15.14 -10.62 5.33
C THR A 87 -14.00 -9.72 4.86
N PHE A 88 -13.54 -8.81 5.73
CA PHE A 88 -12.42 -7.93 5.44
C PHE A 88 -11.15 -8.72 5.13
N LYS A 89 -10.82 -9.73 5.96
CA LYS A 89 -9.66 -10.60 5.75
C LYS A 89 -9.72 -11.35 4.41
N LYS A 90 -10.91 -11.82 4.01
CA LYS A 90 -11.12 -12.48 2.70
C LYS A 90 -10.87 -11.54 1.53
N ILE A 91 -11.34 -10.29 1.63
CA ILE A 91 -11.11 -9.26 0.60
C ILE A 91 -9.62 -8.96 0.48
N VAL A 92 -8.95 -8.71 1.61
CA VAL A 92 -7.50 -8.46 1.65
C VAL A 92 -6.74 -9.63 1.04
N GLY A 93 -6.96 -10.87 1.50
CA GLY A 93 -6.24 -12.03 0.96
C GLY A 93 -6.49 -12.30 -0.53
N LYS A 94 -7.64 -11.90 -1.08
CA LYS A 94 -7.94 -12.05 -2.51
C LYS A 94 -7.18 -11.04 -3.37
N TYR A 95 -7.08 -9.79 -2.93
CA TYR A 95 -6.62 -8.68 -3.78
C TYR A 95 -5.26 -8.11 -3.39
N ILE A 96 -4.86 -8.26 -2.13
CA ILE A 96 -3.65 -7.70 -1.56
C ILE A 96 -2.71 -8.88 -1.29
N ALA A 97 -1.66 -8.99 -2.09
CA ALA A 97 -0.57 -9.92 -1.82
C ALA A 97 0.26 -9.40 -0.62
N GLU A 98 0.58 -10.29 0.32
CA GLU A 98 1.61 -10.06 1.34
C GLU A 98 2.97 -10.58 0.86
#